data_AF-A0A970G2I4-F1
#
_entry.id   AF-A0A970G2I4-F1
#
_cell.length_a   1.000
_cell.length_b   1.000
_cell.length_c   1.000
_cell.angle_alpha   90.00
_cell.angle_beta   90.00
_cell.angle_gamma   90.00
#
_symmetry.space_group_name_H-M   'P 1'
#
loop_
_entity.id
_entity.type
_entity.pdbx_description
1 polymer ?
#
loop_
_entity_poly.entity_id
_entity_poly.type
_entity_poly.pdbx_seq_one_letter_code
_entity_poly.pdbx_strand_id
1 'polypeptide(L)'
;MKEDLYKIGEVAELFNISVQTLRFYEKIGLFTPALIEESTGYRYYSWEQFERLRNILFLRDFGLPLKDIKHQLEVEHSAEYKALLEEYRDALENKIRESIQLKEYLVRKIESLELARYLPKNKTLFLLFPALKVLRHDCVIGSFETLKEMQLTIASLISKYHLKAGIESVGQYFDPNALADERGGLITRGIFVTEEVFTSDTYSLAAEHITTIPRGIYGVMFYQHSTNESLPFVQRLLDDIRRQSLQPIGNVVRSIIFDMGRGKPTKDGYLACIRVLVKEA
;
A
#
# COMPACT_ATOMS: atom_id res chain seq x y z
N MET A 1 12.62 -31.33 49.66
CA MET A 1 11.98 -30.98 48.38
C MET A 1 12.23 -29.51 48.02
N LYS A 2 13.50 -29.11 47.87
CA LYS A 2 13.92 -27.79 47.34
C LYS A 2 14.68 -27.95 46.00
N GLU A 3 14.80 -29.17 45.49
CA GLU A 3 15.63 -29.52 44.34
C GLU A 3 15.00 -29.20 42.98
N ASP A 4 13.72 -28.80 42.96
CA ASP A 4 12.93 -28.57 41.74
C ASP A 4 12.47 -27.10 41.57
N LEU A 5 13.05 -26.17 42.35
CA LEU A 5 12.69 -24.75 42.35
C LEU A 5 13.83 -23.87 41.83
N TYR A 6 13.51 -23.02 40.87
CA TYR A 6 14.44 -22.11 40.17
C TYR A 6 14.13 -20.67 40.56
N LYS A 7 15.17 -19.90 40.90
CA LYS A 7 15.03 -18.46 41.17
C LYS A 7 14.61 -17.73 39.91
N ILE A 8 13.90 -16.62 40.08
CA ILE A 8 13.47 -15.76 38.96
C ILE A 8 14.60 -15.38 37.99
N GLY A 9 15.84 -15.21 38.47
CA GLY A 9 17.00 -14.93 37.63
C GLY A 9 17.41 -16.11 36.75
N GLU A 10 17.39 -17.32 37.31
CA GLU A 10 17.72 -18.55 36.57
C GLU A 10 16.67 -18.83 35.50
N VAL A 11 15.38 -18.64 35.81
CA VAL A 11 14.30 -18.78 34.82
C VAL A 11 14.40 -17.72 33.73
N ALA A 12 14.70 -16.46 34.11
CA ALA A 12 14.89 -15.38 33.15
C ALA A 12 16.01 -15.71 32.14
N GLU A 13 17.13 -16.24 32.63
CA GLU A 13 18.26 -16.68 31.81
C GLU A 13 17.90 -17.88 30.92
N LEU A 14 17.30 -18.94 31.48
CA LEU A 14 16.91 -20.14 30.75
C LEU A 14 15.97 -19.87 29.57
N PHE A 15 15.06 -18.91 29.74
CA PHE A 15 14.06 -18.53 28.73
C PHE A 15 14.44 -17.29 27.93
N ASN A 16 15.64 -16.75 28.13
CA ASN A 16 16.15 -15.55 27.46
C ASN A 16 15.16 -14.37 27.53
N ILE A 17 14.64 -14.09 28.72
CA ILE A 17 13.77 -12.96 29.02
C ILE A 17 14.30 -12.17 30.20
N SER A 18 13.86 -10.93 30.35
CA SER A 18 14.26 -10.15 31.52
C SER A 18 13.52 -10.61 32.78
N VAL A 19 14.16 -10.47 33.95
CA VAL A 19 13.47 -10.61 35.25
C VAL A 19 12.27 -9.67 35.36
N GLN A 20 12.34 -8.49 34.73
CA GLN A 20 11.23 -7.53 34.67
C GLN A 20 10.03 -8.11 33.91
N THR A 21 10.25 -8.90 32.85
CA THR A 21 9.20 -9.57 32.09
C THR A 21 8.44 -10.57 32.97
N LEU A 22 9.14 -11.40 33.75
CA LEU A 22 8.51 -12.35 34.68
C LEU A 22 7.72 -11.64 35.78
N ARG A 23 8.28 -10.56 36.36
CA ARG A 23 7.54 -9.71 37.33
C ARG A 23 6.32 -9.06 36.73
N PHE A 24 6.39 -8.66 35.46
CA PHE A 24 5.25 -8.10 34.75
C PHE A 24 4.16 -9.16 34.53
N TYR A 25 4.53 -10.38 34.11
CA TYR A 25 3.57 -11.47 33.96
C TYR A 25 2.88 -11.85 35.27
N GLU A 26 3.60 -11.84 36.38
CA GLU A 26 3.03 -12.01 37.71
C GLU A 26 2.05 -10.87 38.03
N LYS A 27 2.43 -9.61 37.79
CA LYS A 27 1.58 -8.45 38.05
C LYS A 27 0.24 -8.50 37.31
N ILE A 28 0.23 -8.99 36.08
CA ILE A 28 -1.02 -9.15 35.28
C ILE A 28 -1.71 -10.50 35.53
N GLY A 29 -1.15 -11.35 36.40
CA GLY A 29 -1.66 -12.68 36.73
C GLY A 29 -1.57 -13.69 35.58
N LEU A 30 -0.65 -13.50 34.63
CA LEU A 30 -0.43 -14.41 33.51
C LEU A 30 0.46 -15.60 33.89
N PHE A 31 1.51 -15.31 34.68
CA PHE A 31 2.48 -16.31 35.14
C PHE A 31 3.01 -15.93 36.53
N THR A 32 2.64 -16.71 37.55
CA THR A 32 2.98 -16.46 38.95
C THR A 32 4.02 -17.45 39.47
N PRO A 33 4.89 -17.06 40.42
CA PRO A 33 5.84 -17.98 41.03
C PRO A 33 5.12 -19.10 41.80
N ALA A 34 5.69 -20.31 41.78
CA ALA A 34 5.22 -21.43 42.60
C ALA A 34 5.39 -21.14 44.11
N LEU A 35 6.42 -20.37 44.47
CA LEU A 35 6.71 -19.98 45.85
C LEU A 35 7.27 -18.55 45.91
N ILE A 36 6.75 -17.78 46.87
CA ILE A 36 7.36 -16.53 47.32
C ILE A 36 7.89 -16.78 48.73
N GLU A 37 9.20 -16.69 48.92
CA GLU A 37 9.83 -16.90 50.23
C GLU A 37 9.49 -15.75 51.18
N GLU A 38 8.77 -16.03 52.26
CA GLU A 38 8.22 -15.02 53.17
C GLU A 38 9.27 -14.09 53.79
N SER A 39 10.45 -14.63 54.13
CA SER A 39 11.50 -13.88 54.81
C SER A 39 12.24 -12.89 53.92
N THR A 40 12.27 -13.11 52.60
CA THR A 40 13.11 -12.33 51.67
C THR A 40 12.32 -11.73 50.50
N GLY A 41 11.10 -12.20 50.27
CA GLY A 41 10.30 -11.87 49.08
C GLY A 41 10.85 -12.46 47.78
N TYR A 42 11.82 -13.39 47.84
CA TYR A 42 12.36 -14.04 46.64
C TYR A 42 11.32 -14.94 45.98
N ARG A 43 11.36 -14.95 44.64
CA ARG A 43 10.44 -15.69 43.78
C ARG A 43 11.12 -16.94 43.24
N TYR A 44 10.42 -18.05 43.39
CA TYR A 44 10.83 -19.36 42.92
C TYR A 44 9.76 -19.95 42.01
N TYR A 45 10.18 -20.57 40.92
CA TYR A 45 9.34 -21.23 39.93
C TYR A 45 9.71 -22.70 39.85
N SER A 46 8.74 -23.58 39.62
CA SER A 46 9.00 -25.01 39.47
C SER A 46 9.17 -25.41 38.00
N TRP A 47 9.82 -26.54 37.73
CA TRP A 47 10.02 -27.03 36.35
C TRP A 47 8.68 -27.37 35.67
N GLU A 48 7.64 -27.74 36.42
CA GLU A 48 6.30 -28.00 35.88
C GLU A 48 5.67 -26.72 35.27
N GLN A 49 6.10 -25.53 35.71
CA GLN A 49 5.64 -24.26 35.17
C GLN A 49 6.33 -23.89 33.84
N PHE A 50 7.40 -24.59 33.46
CA PHE A 50 8.20 -24.26 32.27
C PHE A 50 7.42 -24.45 30.98
N GLU A 51 6.58 -25.48 30.91
CA GLU A 51 5.66 -25.72 29.80
C GLU A 51 4.70 -24.54 29.60
N ARG A 52 4.11 -24.04 30.69
CA ARG A 52 3.23 -22.87 30.67
C ARG A 52 3.98 -21.62 30.20
N LEU A 53 5.17 -21.37 30.75
CA LEU A 53 5.98 -20.23 30.34
C LEU A 53 6.38 -20.32 28.86
N ARG A 54 6.81 -21.49 28.39
CA ARG A 54 7.16 -21.72 26.98
C ARG A 54 5.98 -21.42 26.05
N ASN A 55 4.77 -21.84 26.42
CA ASN A 55 3.57 -21.53 25.63
C ASN A 55 3.23 -20.03 25.62
N ILE A 56 3.36 -19.34 26.76
CA ILE A 56 3.18 -17.88 26.83
C ILE A 56 4.17 -17.17 25.90
N LEU A 57 5.44 -17.56 25.95
CA LEU A 57 6.49 -16.95 25.13
C LEU A 57 6.27 -17.23 23.65
N PHE A 58 5.92 -18.47 23.28
CA PHE A 58 5.55 -18.82 21.92
C PHE A 58 4.44 -17.90 21.39
N LEU A 59 3.31 -17.80 22.08
CA LEU A 59 2.17 -16.99 21.61
C LEU A 59 2.50 -15.49 21.56
N ARG A 60 3.28 -14.99 22.52
CA ARG A 60 3.77 -13.60 22.52
C ARG A 60 4.67 -13.34 21.32
N ASP A 61 5.59 -14.25 21.02
CA ASP A 61 6.55 -14.09 19.92
C ASP A 61 5.83 -14.18 18.55
N PHE A 62 4.69 -14.88 18.50
CA PHE A 62 3.75 -14.84 17.37
C PHE A 62 2.93 -13.54 17.28
N GLY A 63 3.06 -12.63 18.25
CA GLY A 63 2.44 -11.31 18.24
C GLY A 63 1.05 -11.24 18.90
N LEU A 64 0.61 -12.29 19.60
CA LEU A 64 -0.66 -12.24 20.33
C LEU A 64 -0.54 -11.31 21.55
N PRO A 65 -1.54 -10.44 21.81
CA PRO A 65 -1.58 -9.64 23.02
C PRO A 65 -1.64 -10.52 24.28
N LEU A 66 -0.90 -10.13 25.33
CA LEU A 66 -0.82 -10.89 26.58
C LEU A 66 -2.18 -11.11 27.27
N LYS A 67 -3.14 -10.20 27.06
CA LYS A 67 -4.52 -10.36 27.54
C LYS A 67 -5.23 -11.58 26.93
N ASP A 68 -4.99 -11.87 25.66
CA ASP A 68 -5.64 -12.94 24.93
C ASP A 68 -4.94 -14.28 25.18
N ILE A 69 -3.62 -14.23 25.40
CA ILE A 69 -2.84 -15.38 25.90
C ILE A 69 -3.35 -15.78 27.29
N LYS A 70 -3.64 -14.82 28.16
CA LYS A 70 -4.21 -15.12 29.48
C LYS A 70 -5.57 -15.81 29.35
N HIS A 71 -6.46 -15.26 28.52
CA HIS A 71 -7.78 -15.84 28.25
C HIS A 71 -7.69 -17.27 27.70
N GLN A 72 -6.77 -17.53 26.76
CA GLN A 72 -6.51 -18.87 26.23
C GLN A 72 -6.11 -19.88 27.31
N LEU A 73 -5.25 -19.46 28.24
CA LEU A 73 -4.72 -20.34 29.29
C LEU A 73 -5.73 -20.61 30.42
N GLU A 74 -6.83 -19.86 30.45
CA GLU A 74 -7.90 -19.99 31.46
C GLU A 74 -9.14 -20.71 30.90
N VAL A 75 -9.36 -20.65 29.58
CA VAL A 75 -10.56 -21.17 28.92
C VAL A 75 -10.18 -22.32 27.98
N GLU A 76 -10.18 -23.55 28.50
CA GLU A 76 -10.02 -24.74 27.67
C GLU A 76 -11.23 -24.92 26.73
N HIS A 77 -10.96 -25.02 25.43
CA HIS A 77 -11.91 -25.46 24.40
C HIS A 77 -13.23 -24.67 24.26
N SER A 78 -13.24 -23.35 24.48
CA SER A 78 -14.43 -22.55 24.19
C SER A 78 -14.55 -22.18 22.71
N ALA A 79 -15.80 -22.13 22.23
CA ALA A 79 -16.13 -21.55 20.93
C ALA A 79 -15.66 -20.09 20.81
N GLU A 80 -15.63 -19.36 21.92
CA GLU A 80 -15.16 -17.97 22.01
C GLU A 80 -13.68 -17.83 21.66
N TYR A 81 -12.82 -18.73 22.17
CA TYR A 81 -11.40 -18.70 21.86
C TYR A 81 -11.13 -19.05 20.39
N LYS A 82 -11.89 -20.00 19.82
CA LYS A 82 -11.84 -20.29 18.39
C LYS A 82 -12.23 -19.06 17.55
N ALA A 83 -13.32 -18.38 17.89
CA ALA A 83 -13.77 -17.18 17.19
C ALA A 83 -12.73 -16.06 17.23
N LEU A 84 -12.07 -15.87 18.38
CA LEU A 84 -10.96 -14.92 18.52
C LEU A 84 -9.76 -15.28 17.61
N LEU A 85 -9.41 -16.57 17.51
CA LEU A 85 -8.36 -17.03 16.60
C LEU A 85 -8.73 -16.82 15.12
N GLU A 86 -9.99 -17.03 14.75
CA GLU A 86 -10.50 -16.76 13.40
C GLU A 86 -10.40 -15.27 13.08
N GLU A 87 -10.76 -14.37 14.01
CA GLU A 87 -10.58 -12.92 13.84
C GLU A 87 -9.11 -12.54 13.65
N TYR A 88 -8.19 -13.12 14.44
CA TYR A 88 -6.76 -12.89 14.29
C TYR A 88 -6.21 -13.40 12.95
N ARG A 89 -6.65 -14.57 12.50
CA ARG A 89 -6.28 -15.12 11.19
C ARG A 89 -6.74 -14.18 10.08
N ASP A 90 -7.99 -13.74 10.10
CA ASP A 90 -8.57 -12.90 9.06
C ASP A 90 -7.91 -11.52 9.03
N ALA A 91 -7.59 -10.94 10.20
CA ALA A 91 -6.82 -9.72 10.32
C ALA A 91 -5.39 -9.86 9.76
N LEU A 92 -4.73 -11.01 9.99
CA LEU A 92 -3.41 -11.30 9.44
C LEU A 92 -3.45 -11.46 7.92
N GLU A 93 -4.43 -12.17 7.38
CA GLU A 93 -4.62 -12.30 5.93
C GLU A 93 -4.80 -10.94 5.25
N ASN A 94 -5.56 -10.03 5.88
CA ASN A 94 -5.68 -8.65 5.41
C ASN A 94 -4.33 -7.92 5.41
N LYS A 95 -3.53 -8.03 6.47
CA LYS A 95 -2.18 -7.43 6.53
C LYS A 95 -1.24 -8.01 5.46
N ILE A 96 -1.30 -9.31 5.21
CA ILE A 96 -0.51 -9.96 4.15
C ILE A 96 -0.89 -9.40 2.78
N ARG A 97 -2.19 -9.26 2.51
CA ARG A 97 -2.70 -8.67 1.26
C ARG A 97 -2.20 -7.24 1.06
N GLU A 98 -2.34 -6.39 2.09
CA GLU A 98 -1.83 -5.00 2.05
C GLU A 98 -0.31 -4.95 1.85
N SER A 99 0.44 -5.86 2.48
CA SER A 99 1.90 -5.95 2.34
C SER A 99 2.32 -6.38 0.93
N ILE A 100 1.59 -7.30 0.31
CA ILE A 100 1.82 -7.71 -1.09
C ILE A 100 1.57 -6.53 -2.03
N GLN A 101 0.45 -5.81 -1.85
CA GLN A 101 0.13 -4.60 -2.63
C GLN A 101 1.24 -3.53 -2.51
N LEU A 102 1.71 -3.26 -1.28
CA LEU A 102 2.81 -2.33 -1.04
C LEU A 102 4.10 -2.79 -1.72
N LYS A 103 4.45 -4.08 -1.64
CA LYS A 103 5.62 -4.63 -2.32
C LYS A 103 5.55 -4.40 -3.83
N GLU A 104 4.40 -4.69 -4.44
CA GLU A 104 4.21 -4.48 -5.87
C GLU A 104 4.29 -3.01 -6.28
N TYR A 105 3.76 -2.11 -5.46
CA TYR A 105 3.96 -0.67 -5.64
C TYR A 105 5.43 -0.30 -5.63
N LEU A 106 6.20 -0.76 -4.64
CA LEU A 106 7.62 -0.45 -4.53
C LEU A 106 8.39 -0.93 -5.76
N VAL A 107 8.10 -2.14 -6.26
CA VAL A 107 8.70 -2.68 -7.50
C VAL A 107 8.38 -1.77 -8.69
N ARG A 108 7.11 -1.46 -8.94
CA ARG A 108 6.70 -0.58 -10.05
C ARG A 108 7.30 0.81 -9.93
N LYS A 109 7.41 1.33 -8.69
CA LYS A 109 7.95 2.65 -8.42
C LYS A 109 9.44 2.71 -8.73
N ILE A 110 10.20 1.69 -8.32
CA ILE A 110 11.63 1.56 -8.65
C ILE A 110 11.80 1.51 -10.17
N GLU A 111 11.06 0.64 -10.86
CA GLU A 111 11.11 0.54 -12.33
C GLU A 111 10.79 1.87 -13.01
N SER A 112 9.74 2.55 -12.58
CA SER A 112 9.32 3.84 -13.12
C SER A 112 10.39 4.93 -12.93
N LEU A 113 11.02 4.97 -11.76
CA LEU A 113 12.13 5.88 -11.48
C LEU A 113 13.37 5.55 -12.33
N GLU A 114 13.68 4.28 -12.53
CA GLU A 114 14.79 3.83 -13.38
C GLU A 114 14.58 4.20 -14.85
N LEU A 115 13.38 3.93 -15.39
CA LEU A 115 13.00 4.36 -16.73
C LEU A 115 13.11 5.88 -16.86
N ALA A 116 12.62 6.61 -15.87
CA ALA A 116 12.69 8.06 -15.90
C ALA A 116 14.12 8.60 -15.69
N ARG A 117 15.03 7.85 -15.06
CA ARG A 117 16.43 8.25 -14.91
C ARG A 117 17.22 8.09 -16.21
N TYR A 118 17.02 6.97 -16.90
CA TYR A 118 17.88 6.58 -18.02
C TYR A 118 17.30 6.89 -19.41
N LEU A 119 15.98 6.96 -19.55
CA LEU A 119 15.37 7.22 -20.84
C LEU A 119 15.37 8.73 -21.18
N PRO A 120 15.59 9.07 -22.46
CA PRO A 120 15.61 10.46 -22.90
C PRO A 120 14.26 11.14 -22.66
N LYS A 121 14.31 12.35 -22.11
CA LYS A 121 13.12 13.19 -21.96
C LYS A 121 12.67 13.76 -23.30
N ASN A 122 11.37 14.01 -23.41
CA ASN A 122 10.71 14.68 -24.53
C ASN A 122 10.90 13.96 -25.87
N LYS A 123 11.23 12.66 -25.84
CA LYS A 123 11.31 11.78 -27.00
C LYS A 123 10.25 10.67 -26.88
N THR A 124 9.65 10.33 -28.01
CA THR A 124 8.72 9.21 -28.13
C THR A 124 9.51 7.90 -28.18
N LEU A 125 9.13 6.96 -27.32
CA LEU A 125 9.69 5.61 -27.20
C LEU A 125 8.54 4.60 -27.29
N PHE A 126 8.86 3.36 -27.65
CA PHE A 126 7.88 2.27 -27.69
C PHE A 126 8.29 1.20 -26.70
N LEU A 127 7.51 1.05 -25.64
CA LEU A 127 7.85 0.18 -24.51
C LEU A 127 6.69 -0.77 -24.20
N LEU A 128 7.03 -2.00 -23.81
CA LEU A 128 6.07 -2.96 -23.29
C LEU A 128 5.74 -2.62 -21.84
N PHE A 129 4.46 -2.42 -21.53
CA PHE A 129 3.99 -2.27 -20.16
C PHE A 129 3.14 -3.47 -19.73
N PRO A 130 3.24 -3.91 -18.47
CA PRO A 130 2.34 -4.92 -17.91
C PRO A 130 0.92 -4.35 -17.77
N ALA A 131 -0.05 -5.24 -17.61
CA ALA A 131 -1.41 -4.84 -17.25
C ALA A 131 -1.41 -4.19 -15.87
N LEU A 132 -2.22 -3.16 -15.69
CA LEU A 132 -2.35 -2.43 -14.43
C LEU A 132 -3.81 -2.31 -14.07
N LYS A 133 -4.20 -2.92 -12.94
CA LYS A 133 -5.54 -2.79 -12.40
C LYS A 133 -5.70 -1.42 -11.75
N VAL A 134 -6.82 -0.78 -12.03
CA VAL A 134 -7.11 0.59 -11.58
C VAL A 134 -8.59 0.76 -11.27
N LEU A 135 -8.91 1.71 -10.40
CA LEU A 135 -10.25 2.23 -10.19
C LEU A 135 -10.38 3.41 -11.14
N ARG A 136 -11.31 3.34 -12.08
CA ARG A 136 -11.58 4.40 -13.04
C ARG A 136 -12.78 5.23 -12.61
N HIS A 137 -12.63 6.55 -12.71
CA HIS A 137 -13.71 7.49 -12.53
C HIS A 137 -13.75 8.43 -13.73
N ASP A 138 -14.84 8.38 -14.49
CA ASP A 138 -15.04 9.28 -15.61
C ASP A 138 -15.45 10.66 -15.11
N CYS A 139 -14.73 11.69 -15.56
CA CYS A 139 -14.97 13.08 -15.21
C CYS A 139 -14.45 13.98 -16.33
N VAL A 140 -15.02 15.17 -16.48
CA VAL A 140 -14.52 16.17 -17.44
C VAL A 140 -14.00 17.35 -16.64
N ILE A 141 -12.69 17.58 -16.67
CA ILE A 141 -12.04 18.70 -15.97
C ILE A 141 -11.28 19.52 -16.99
N GLY A 142 -11.71 20.78 -17.17
CA GLY A 142 -11.10 21.75 -18.10
C GLY A 142 -9.79 22.33 -17.58
N SER A 143 -9.06 23.03 -18.45
CA SER A 143 -7.67 23.44 -18.19
C SER A 143 -7.48 24.47 -17.05
N PHE A 144 -8.49 25.31 -16.81
CA PHE A 144 -8.40 26.45 -15.88
C PHE A 144 -8.85 26.12 -14.45
N GLU A 145 -9.71 25.11 -14.28
CA GLU A 145 -10.21 24.64 -12.98
C GLU A 145 -9.41 23.43 -12.44
N THR A 146 -8.41 23.01 -13.23
CA THR A 146 -7.65 21.75 -13.15
C THR A 146 -7.29 21.29 -11.75
N LEU A 147 -6.64 22.14 -10.94
CA LEU A 147 -6.05 21.65 -9.70
C LEU A 147 -7.10 21.47 -8.60
N LYS A 148 -8.01 22.43 -8.44
CA LYS A 148 -9.00 22.42 -7.36
C LYS A 148 -10.04 21.33 -7.59
N GLU A 149 -10.64 21.29 -8.78
CA GLU A 149 -11.67 20.29 -9.09
C GLU A 149 -11.10 18.88 -9.02
N MET A 150 -9.91 18.65 -9.58
CA MET A 150 -9.24 17.37 -9.50
C MET A 150 -8.96 16.96 -8.05
N GLN A 151 -8.45 17.87 -7.20
CA GLN A 151 -8.23 17.57 -5.79
C GLN A 151 -9.53 17.21 -5.06
N LEU A 152 -10.63 17.92 -5.34
CA LEU A 152 -11.93 17.63 -4.75
C LEU A 152 -12.48 16.28 -5.22
N THR A 153 -12.35 15.97 -6.53
CA THR A 153 -12.74 14.66 -7.06
C THR A 153 -11.93 13.54 -6.42
N ILE A 154 -10.60 13.68 -6.35
CA ILE A 154 -9.72 12.68 -5.72
C ILE A 154 -10.07 12.49 -4.25
N ALA A 155 -10.25 13.58 -3.48
CA ALA A 155 -10.62 13.51 -2.08
C ALA A 155 -11.98 12.81 -1.87
N SER A 156 -12.94 13.06 -2.77
CA SER A 156 -14.23 12.38 -2.78
C SER A 156 -14.07 10.87 -3.03
N LEU A 157 -13.25 10.46 -4.01
CA LEU A 157 -12.99 9.04 -4.27
C LEU A 157 -12.29 8.35 -3.11
N ILE A 158 -11.31 9.02 -2.49
CA ILE A 158 -10.58 8.50 -1.32
C ILE A 158 -11.55 8.17 -0.18
N SER A 159 -12.43 9.12 0.13
CA SER A 159 -13.44 8.94 1.18
C SER A 159 -14.48 7.89 0.78
N LYS A 160 -15.01 7.94 -0.45
CA LYS A 160 -16.08 7.04 -0.92
C LYS A 160 -15.65 5.57 -0.99
N TYR A 161 -14.40 5.31 -1.38
CA TYR A 161 -13.91 3.94 -1.65
C TYR A 161 -12.81 3.48 -0.69
N HIS A 162 -12.62 4.20 0.42
CA HIS A 162 -11.64 3.88 1.46
C HIS A 162 -10.22 3.66 0.90
N LEU A 163 -9.78 4.56 0.02
CA LEU A 163 -8.47 4.44 -0.64
C LEU A 163 -7.37 5.03 0.25
N LYS A 164 -6.17 4.47 0.21
CA LYS A 164 -4.95 5.02 0.83
C LYS A 164 -4.10 5.80 -0.20
N ALA A 165 -4.77 6.60 -1.04
CA ALA A 165 -4.17 7.18 -2.25
C ALA A 165 -3.25 8.39 -1.97
N GLY A 166 -2.11 8.42 -2.65
CA GLY A 166 -1.21 9.59 -2.75
C GLY A 166 -1.10 10.12 -4.19
N ILE A 167 -0.40 11.24 -4.38
CA ILE A 167 -0.28 11.93 -5.68
C ILE A 167 0.17 10.97 -6.81
N GLU A 168 1.12 10.08 -6.52
CA GLU A 168 1.73 9.19 -7.51
C GLU A 168 0.89 7.95 -7.82
N SER A 169 -0.14 7.67 -7.01
CA SER A 169 -1.12 6.59 -7.25
C SER A 169 -2.30 7.04 -8.12
N VAL A 170 -2.35 8.33 -8.47
CA VAL A 170 -3.44 8.92 -9.28
C VAL A 170 -2.92 9.28 -10.66
N GLY A 171 -3.71 8.97 -11.69
CA GLY A 171 -3.38 9.32 -13.06
C GLY A 171 -4.54 9.88 -13.89
N GLN A 172 -4.14 10.53 -14.98
CA GLN A 172 -4.93 11.19 -16.02
C GLN A 172 -5.40 10.25 -17.15
N TYR A 173 -6.65 10.35 -17.63
CA TYR A 173 -7.04 9.97 -18.99
C TYR A 173 -7.30 11.20 -19.86
N PHE A 174 -6.78 11.17 -21.09
CA PHE A 174 -7.06 12.17 -22.13
C PHE A 174 -7.56 11.48 -23.40
N ASP A 175 -8.60 12.04 -24.01
CA ASP A 175 -9.14 11.55 -25.29
C ASP A 175 -8.31 12.12 -26.45
N PRO A 176 -7.62 11.29 -27.27
CA PRO A 176 -6.84 11.74 -28.41
C PRO A 176 -7.62 12.57 -29.43
N ASN A 177 -8.95 12.42 -29.49
CA ASN A 177 -9.83 13.09 -30.44
C ASN A 177 -10.41 14.41 -29.90
N ALA A 178 -10.28 14.66 -28.60
CA ALA A 178 -10.87 15.82 -27.92
C ALA A 178 -9.96 16.33 -26.79
N LEU A 179 -8.70 16.62 -27.14
CA LEU A 179 -7.62 16.94 -26.20
C LEU A 179 -7.74 18.32 -25.54
N ALA A 180 -8.20 19.33 -26.26
CA ALA A 180 -8.11 20.72 -25.83
C ALA A 180 -9.49 21.35 -25.62
N ASP A 181 -9.60 22.24 -24.63
CA ASP A 181 -10.76 23.11 -24.44
C ASP A 181 -10.69 24.35 -25.33
N GLU A 182 -11.72 25.19 -25.27
CA GLU A 182 -11.82 26.43 -26.05
C GLU A 182 -10.67 27.42 -25.79
N ARG A 183 -9.96 27.25 -24.68
CA ARG A 183 -8.80 28.06 -24.27
C ARG A 183 -7.47 27.42 -24.67
N GLY A 184 -7.49 26.28 -25.35
CA GLY A 184 -6.30 25.58 -25.83
C GLY A 184 -5.56 24.79 -24.74
N GLY A 185 -6.21 24.47 -23.62
CA GLY A 185 -5.60 23.67 -22.54
C GLY A 185 -6.11 22.23 -22.50
N LEU A 186 -5.31 21.33 -21.90
CA LEU A 186 -5.58 19.89 -21.89
C LEU A 186 -6.81 19.54 -21.03
N ILE A 187 -7.79 18.83 -21.61
CA ILE A 187 -8.99 18.33 -20.92
C ILE A 187 -8.73 16.95 -20.33
N THR A 188 -8.97 16.81 -19.03
CA THR A 188 -9.05 15.48 -18.40
C THR A 188 -10.42 14.85 -18.67
N ARG A 189 -10.45 13.61 -19.16
CA ARG A 189 -11.68 12.84 -19.45
C ARG A 189 -11.98 11.74 -18.44
N GLY A 190 -11.09 11.56 -17.48
CA GLY A 190 -11.27 10.68 -16.36
C GLY A 190 -10.00 10.63 -15.54
N ILE A 191 -10.13 10.12 -14.33
CA ILE A 191 -9.02 9.83 -13.44
C ILE A 191 -8.98 8.34 -13.13
N PHE A 192 -7.80 7.85 -12.78
CA PHE A 192 -7.66 6.52 -12.24
C PHE A 192 -6.82 6.49 -10.98
N VAL A 193 -7.11 5.53 -10.12
CA VAL A 193 -6.33 5.22 -8.93
C VAL A 193 -5.81 3.79 -9.04
N THR A 194 -4.54 3.58 -8.77
CA THR A 194 -3.87 2.28 -8.94
C THR A 194 -4.17 1.31 -7.78
N GLU A 195 -4.18 0.00 -8.05
CA GLU A 195 -4.62 -1.04 -7.10
C GLU A 195 -3.81 -1.11 -5.79
N GLU A 196 -2.58 -0.62 -5.77
CA GLU A 196 -1.74 -0.65 -4.56
C GLU A 196 -2.31 0.11 -3.36
N VAL A 197 -3.22 1.07 -3.60
CA VAL A 197 -3.83 1.87 -2.54
C VAL A 197 -5.25 1.41 -2.20
N PHE A 198 -5.68 0.28 -2.76
CA PHE A 198 -6.99 -0.31 -2.45
C PHE A 198 -6.94 -1.01 -1.10
N THR A 199 -8.00 -0.83 -0.33
CA THR A 199 -8.26 -1.60 0.89
C THR A 199 -9.19 -2.78 0.58
N SER A 200 -9.38 -3.68 1.54
CA SER A 200 -10.34 -4.78 1.41
C SER A 200 -11.75 -4.26 1.07
N ASP A 201 -12.15 -3.12 1.63
CA ASP A 201 -13.43 -2.46 1.33
C ASP A 201 -13.48 -1.89 -0.09
N THR A 202 -12.37 -1.42 -0.65
CA THR A 202 -12.35 -0.85 -2.01
C THR A 202 -12.87 -1.87 -3.03
N TYR A 203 -12.48 -3.14 -2.92
CA TYR A 203 -12.88 -4.17 -3.87
C TYR A 203 -14.39 -4.43 -3.87
N SER A 204 -15.06 -4.27 -2.72
CA SER A 204 -16.51 -4.42 -2.63
C SER A 204 -17.24 -3.12 -3.01
N LEU A 205 -16.77 -1.96 -2.53
CA LEU A 205 -17.41 -0.66 -2.76
C LEU A 205 -17.27 -0.14 -4.19
N ALA A 206 -16.20 -0.51 -4.89
CA ALA A 206 -15.85 0.02 -6.21
C ALA A 206 -15.83 -1.03 -7.33
N ALA A 207 -16.37 -2.23 -7.10
CA ALA A 207 -16.26 -3.36 -8.02
C ALA A 207 -16.58 -3.01 -9.49
N GLU A 208 -17.64 -2.24 -9.72
CA GLU A 208 -18.08 -1.79 -11.06
C GLU A 208 -17.15 -0.77 -11.73
N HIS A 209 -16.32 -0.07 -10.94
CA HIS A 209 -15.38 0.94 -11.40
C HIS A 209 -13.95 0.40 -11.55
N ILE A 210 -13.69 -0.81 -11.05
CA ILE A 210 -12.39 -1.46 -11.17
C ILE A 210 -12.25 -2.01 -12.60
N THR A 211 -11.21 -1.55 -13.28
CA THR A 211 -10.88 -1.94 -14.65
C THR A 211 -9.37 -2.17 -14.78
N THR A 212 -8.91 -2.43 -16.00
CA THR A 212 -7.50 -2.71 -16.29
C THR A 212 -7.01 -1.84 -17.44
N ILE A 213 -5.91 -1.13 -17.22
CA ILE A 213 -5.07 -0.62 -18.30
C ILE A 213 -4.33 -1.83 -18.88
N PRO A 214 -4.56 -2.20 -20.15
CA PRO A 214 -4.12 -3.48 -20.67
C PRO A 214 -2.61 -3.59 -20.79
N ARG A 215 -2.10 -4.82 -20.79
CA ARG A 215 -0.73 -5.11 -21.21
C ARG A 215 -0.59 -4.79 -22.70
N GLY A 216 0.52 -4.20 -23.11
CA GLY A 216 0.83 -4.04 -24.52
C GLY A 216 2.01 -3.12 -24.80
N ILE A 217 2.26 -2.86 -26.08
CA ILE A 217 3.25 -1.87 -26.51
C ILE A 217 2.59 -0.50 -26.48
N TYR A 218 3.23 0.43 -25.78
CA TYR A 218 2.77 1.80 -25.67
C TYR A 218 3.75 2.73 -26.37
N GLY A 219 3.23 3.72 -27.10
CA GLY A 219 3.98 4.94 -27.38
C GLY A 219 4.06 5.76 -26.10
N VAL A 220 5.27 6.12 -25.68
CA VAL A 220 5.59 6.63 -24.34
C VAL A 220 6.46 7.86 -24.46
N MET A 221 6.20 8.87 -23.63
CA MET A 221 7.07 10.02 -23.47
C MET A 221 7.19 10.42 -22.00
N PHE A 222 8.42 10.56 -21.53
CA PHE A 222 8.73 11.15 -20.23
C PHE A 222 9.03 12.63 -20.41
N TYR A 223 8.47 13.48 -19.57
CA TYR A 223 8.73 14.91 -19.58
C TYR A 223 8.73 15.47 -18.16
N GLN A 224 9.35 16.64 -17.99
CA GLN A 224 9.35 17.38 -16.74
C GLN A 224 8.79 18.77 -17.01
N HIS A 225 7.60 19.04 -16.47
CA HIS A 225 6.93 20.32 -16.64
C HIS A 225 5.81 20.51 -15.61
N SER A 226 5.28 21.72 -15.51
CA SER A 226 3.98 22.00 -14.89
C SER A 226 2.87 21.16 -15.54
N THR A 227 1.94 20.64 -14.73
CA THR A 227 0.78 19.83 -15.17
C THR A 227 -0.11 20.53 -16.18
N ASN A 228 -0.16 21.87 -16.15
CA ASN A 228 -1.01 22.68 -17.01
C ASN A 228 -0.44 22.85 -18.43
N GLU A 229 0.81 22.45 -18.65
CA GLU A 229 1.51 22.60 -19.93
C GLU A 229 1.80 21.21 -20.55
N SER A 230 0.96 20.23 -20.26
CA SER A 230 1.13 18.86 -20.78
C SER A 230 0.62 18.66 -22.21
N LEU A 231 -0.23 19.57 -22.73
CA LEU A 231 -0.85 19.43 -24.06
C LEU A 231 0.19 19.26 -25.20
N PRO A 232 1.26 20.08 -25.28
CA PRO A 232 2.23 19.94 -26.37
C PRO A 232 2.94 18.59 -26.39
N PHE A 233 3.17 17.99 -25.21
CA PHE A 233 3.78 16.67 -25.09
C PHE A 233 2.84 15.57 -25.57
N VAL A 234 1.54 15.66 -25.22
CA VAL A 234 0.52 14.71 -25.69
C VAL A 234 0.34 14.80 -27.21
N GLN A 235 0.29 16.01 -27.77
CA GLN A 235 0.21 16.21 -29.21
C GLN A 235 1.43 15.64 -29.94
N ARG A 236 2.65 15.97 -29.47
CA ARG A 236 3.89 15.43 -30.05
C ARG A 236 3.92 13.90 -30.00
N LEU A 237 3.53 13.29 -28.88
CA LEU A 237 3.47 11.83 -28.76
C LEU A 237 2.57 11.23 -29.84
N LEU A 238 1.35 11.76 -30.00
CA LEU A 238 0.39 11.26 -30.99
C LEU A 238 0.89 11.45 -32.43
N ASP A 239 1.53 12.59 -32.72
CA ASP A 239 2.10 12.86 -34.04
C ASP A 239 3.28 11.93 -34.36
N ASP A 240 4.16 11.68 -33.40
CA ASP A 240 5.28 10.75 -33.56
C ASP A 240 4.79 9.30 -33.80
N ILE A 241 3.74 8.86 -33.10
CA ILE A 241 3.10 7.55 -33.32
C ILE A 241 2.58 7.44 -34.76
N ARG A 242 1.85 8.45 -35.24
CA ARG A 242 1.30 8.48 -36.61
C ARG A 242 2.41 8.47 -37.66
N ARG A 243 3.50 9.20 -37.44
CA ARG A 243 4.68 9.23 -38.33
C ARG A 243 5.37 7.87 -38.48
N GLN A 244 5.20 6.97 -37.50
CA GLN A 244 5.73 5.61 -37.54
C GLN A 244 4.73 4.60 -38.09
N SER A 245 3.65 5.04 -38.75
CA SER A 245 2.61 4.16 -39.29
C SER A 245 1.97 3.27 -38.22
N LEU A 246 1.86 3.78 -36.99
CA LEU A 246 1.15 3.15 -35.88
C LEU A 246 -0.13 3.94 -35.57
N GLN A 247 -1.10 3.26 -34.95
CA GLN A 247 -2.35 3.87 -34.50
C GLN A 247 -2.48 3.82 -32.98
N PRO A 248 -2.80 4.94 -32.30
CA PRO A 248 -3.15 4.94 -30.89
C PRO A 248 -4.50 4.25 -30.67
N ILE A 249 -4.58 3.44 -29.60
CA ILE A 249 -5.78 2.74 -29.19
C ILE A 249 -6.24 3.27 -27.83
N GLY A 250 -7.45 3.83 -27.80
CA GLY A 250 -8.06 4.34 -26.57
C GLY A 250 -7.43 5.65 -26.07
N ASN A 251 -7.54 5.89 -24.76
CA ASN A 251 -7.12 7.14 -24.15
C ASN A 251 -5.61 7.21 -23.93
N VAL A 252 -5.06 8.42 -24.03
CA VAL A 252 -3.71 8.71 -23.50
C VAL A 252 -3.80 8.70 -21.98
N VAL A 253 -2.87 7.98 -21.35
CA VAL A 253 -2.76 7.83 -19.89
C VAL A 253 -1.59 8.68 -19.42
N ARG A 254 -1.80 9.48 -18.37
CA ARG A 254 -0.72 10.19 -17.66
C ARG A 254 -0.55 9.65 -16.25
N SER A 255 0.69 9.40 -15.88
CA SER A 255 1.09 9.06 -14.51
C SER A 255 2.16 10.02 -14.02
N ILE A 256 2.07 10.43 -12.76
CA ILE A 256 3.11 11.20 -12.09
C ILE A 256 4.17 10.22 -11.58
N ILE A 257 5.41 10.38 -12.06
CA ILE A 257 6.55 9.55 -11.66
C ILE A 257 7.25 10.12 -10.45
N PHE A 258 7.33 11.45 -10.33
CA PHE A 258 7.89 12.09 -9.14
C PHE A 258 7.35 13.51 -9.02
N ASP A 259 6.92 13.88 -7.81
CA ASP A 259 6.50 15.23 -7.48
C ASP A 259 7.69 16.06 -6.99
N MET A 260 8.27 16.85 -7.90
CA MET A 260 9.36 17.78 -7.59
C MET A 260 8.86 18.98 -6.75
N GLY A 261 7.55 19.24 -6.75
CA GLY A 261 6.90 20.35 -6.07
C GLY A 261 6.46 20.08 -4.64
N ARG A 262 6.55 18.83 -4.16
CA ARG A 262 6.11 18.40 -2.80
C ARG A 262 4.68 18.89 -2.48
N GLY A 263 3.77 18.74 -3.43
CA GLY A 263 2.38 19.17 -3.32
C GLY A 263 2.13 20.64 -3.64
N LYS A 264 3.15 21.40 -4.07
CA LYS A 264 3.01 22.79 -4.55
C LYS A 264 3.33 22.90 -6.04
N PRO A 265 2.63 23.75 -6.80
CA PRO A 265 3.01 24.05 -8.18
C PRO A 265 4.38 24.77 -8.17
N THR A 266 5.44 24.09 -8.61
CA THR A 266 6.76 24.69 -8.82
C THR A 266 7.02 24.85 -10.32
N LYS A 267 8.01 25.68 -10.69
CA LYS A 267 8.45 25.81 -12.10
C LYS A 267 8.93 24.48 -12.67
N ASP A 268 9.51 23.62 -11.83
CA ASP A 268 9.98 22.28 -12.21
C ASP A 268 8.85 21.24 -12.30
N GLY A 269 7.68 21.55 -11.74
CA GLY A 269 6.44 20.79 -11.86
C GLY A 269 6.55 19.34 -11.40
N TYR A 270 6.25 18.42 -12.31
CA TYR A 270 6.28 16.98 -12.07
C TYR A 270 7.13 16.29 -13.13
N LEU A 271 7.81 15.23 -12.72
CA LEU A 271 8.28 14.23 -13.65
C LEU A 271 7.10 13.33 -14.01
N ALA A 272 6.65 13.39 -15.25
CA ALA A 272 5.46 12.68 -15.71
C ALA A 272 5.78 11.73 -16.87
N CYS A 273 4.96 10.70 -16.99
CA CYS A 273 4.94 9.78 -18.10
C CYS A 273 3.56 9.86 -18.76
N ILE A 274 3.53 10.18 -20.05
CA ILE A 274 2.35 10.00 -20.90
C ILE A 274 2.55 8.77 -21.77
N ARG A 275 1.50 7.97 -21.92
CA ARG A 275 1.53 6.76 -22.73
C ARG A 275 0.18 6.48 -23.38
N VAL A 276 0.20 5.89 -24.57
CA VAL A 276 -1.01 5.38 -25.23
C VAL A 276 -0.71 4.05 -25.89
N LEU A 277 -1.63 3.10 -25.80
CA LEU A 277 -1.47 1.77 -26.39
C LEU A 277 -1.41 1.94 -27.91
N VAL A 278 -0.56 1.18 -28.59
CA VAL A 278 -0.42 1.25 -30.04
C VAL A 278 -0.64 -0.11 -30.71
N LYS A 279 -1.12 -0.08 -31.95
CA LYS A 279 -1.10 -1.20 -32.90
C LYS A 279 -0.53 -0.73 -34.24
N GLU A 280 -0.12 -1.69 -35.05
CA GLU A 280 0.12 -1.47 -36.47
C GLU A 280 -1.17 -0.95 -37.14
N ALA A 281 -1.00 0.04 -38.03
CA ALA A 281 -2.07 0.79 -38.67
C ALA A 281 -2.86 -0.04 -39.70
#